data_AF-E1YD55-F1
#
_entry.id   AF-E1YD55-F1
#
_cell.length_a   1.000
_cell.length_b   1.000
_cell.length_c   1.000
_cell.angle_alpha   90.00
_cell.angle_beta   90.00
_cell.angle_gamma   90.00
#
_symmetry.space_group_name_H-M   'P 1'
#
loop_
_entity.id
_entity.type
_entity.pdbx_description
1 polymer ?
#
loop_
_entity_poly.entity_id
_entity_poly.type
_entity_poly.pdbx_seq_one_letter_code
_entity_poly.pdbx_strand_id
1 'polypeptide(L)'
;MFTAIRFISKGSAIMSQPGGRAYVIFDSNYEKNINIFKGDFCEHPLTPDLPGMDKWNESICPKDWRIAVKKAIDSGMIQIDTTIEGLGQKLGLDPVRLKERVFSYNKICEAGVDNEFGKKAEFLIPVKNPPFYGIKVGSNIGASQCGLRVNEYFQVLDTNCSVIPGLYAAFHTAGGAIGENMMGGSVLADCHLAYTSGYVAGETAAVNIE
;
A
#
# COMPACT_ATOMS: atom_id res chain seq x y z
N MET A 1 -0.53 5.15 15.37
CA MET A 1 0.42 4.06 15.12
C MET A 1 1.33 4.49 13.96
N PHE A 2 2.64 4.61 14.18
CA PHE A 2 3.62 4.96 13.15
C PHE A 2 4.47 3.73 12.88
N THR A 3 4.16 2.98 11.84
CA THR A 3 4.88 1.73 11.57
C THR A 3 5.16 1.61 10.08
N ALA A 4 6.42 1.36 9.72
CA ALA A 4 6.73 0.82 8.40
C ALA A 4 6.48 -0.68 8.44
N ILE A 5 5.21 -1.06 8.33
CA ILE A 5 4.78 -2.43 8.09
C ILE A 5 4.80 -2.63 6.57
N ARG A 6 5.35 -3.74 6.05
CA ARG A 6 5.28 -4.07 4.62
C ARG A 6 3.82 -4.15 4.15
N PHE A 7 3.56 -3.83 2.88
CA PHE A 7 2.28 -3.54 2.22
C PHE A 7 1.00 -4.29 2.67
N ILE A 8 1.11 -5.50 3.23
CA ILE A 8 -0.01 -6.44 3.27
C ILE A 8 -0.68 -6.56 4.65
N SER A 9 0.05 -6.38 5.75
CA SER A 9 -0.56 -6.29 7.09
C SER A 9 -0.96 -4.87 7.51
N LYS A 10 -0.70 -3.85 6.66
CA LYS A 10 -1.12 -2.47 6.92
C LYS A 10 -2.64 -2.32 6.97
N GLY A 11 -3.37 -2.97 6.06
CA GLY A 11 -4.81 -2.76 5.91
C GLY A 11 -5.60 -3.16 7.16
N SER A 12 -5.45 -4.41 7.59
CA SER A 12 -6.10 -4.93 8.80
C SER A 12 -5.66 -4.20 10.07
N ALA A 13 -4.37 -3.87 10.20
CA ALA A 13 -3.85 -3.11 11.33
C ALA A 13 -4.45 -1.69 11.40
N ILE A 14 -4.59 -0.99 10.26
CA ILE A 14 -5.24 0.33 10.17
C ILE A 14 -6.73 0.21 10.48
N MET A 15 -7.41 -0.79 9.92
CA MET A 15 -8.84 -1.02 10.16
C MET A 15 -9.14 -1.35 11.63
N SER A 16 -8.20 -1.94 12.35
CA SER A 16 -8.31 -2.24 13.78
C SER A 16 -8.07 -1.01 14.66
N GLN A 17 -7.56 0.11 14.12
CA GLN A 17 -7.40 1.35 14.88
C GLN A 17 -8.77 2.03 15.09
N PRO A 18 -8.93 2.87 16.13
CA PRO A 18 -10.12 3.69 16.31
C PRO A 18 -10.49 4.48 15.04
N GLY A 19 -11.68 4.21 14.51
CA GLY A 19 -12.18 4.84 13.28
C GLY A 19 -11.53 4.35 11.98
N GLY A 20 -10.79 3.23 12.00
CA GLY A 20 -10.16 2.62 10.82
C GLY A 20 -9.11 3.51 10.17
N ARG A 21 -8.36 4.27 10.99
CA ARG A 21 -7.48 5.36 10.55
C ARG A 21 -6.11 5.26 11.17
N ALA A 22 -5.11 5.61 10.37
CA ALA A 22 -3.77 5.92 10.84
C ALA A 22 -3.36 7.31 10.38
N TYR A 23 -2.22 7.77 10.88
CA TYR A 23 -1.69 9.09 10.61
C TYR A 23 -0.22 8.95 10.25
N VAL A 24 0.18 9.63 9.17
CA VAL A 24 1.58 9.76 8.78
C VAL A 24 1.98 11.19 9.05
N ILE A 25 3.02 11.36 9.86
CA ILE A 25 3.60 12.65 10.22
C ILE A 25 5.05 12.64 9.76
N PHE A 26 5.45 13.71 9.08
CA PHE A 26 6.77 13.91 8.54
C PHE A 26 7.15 15.38 8.62
N ASP A 27 8.39 15.69 8.28
CA ASP A 27 8.98 17.00 8.49
C ASP A 27 9.49 17.59 7.16
N SER A 28 10.04 18.80 7.20
CA SER A 28 10.48 19.52 6.00
C SER A 28 11.58 18.84 5.20
N ASN A 29 12.23 17.79 5.74
CA ASN A 29 13.22 17.00 5.01
C ASN A 29 12.62 15.88 4.16
N TYR A 30 11.29 15.84 3.96
CA TYR A 30 10.65 14.73 3.25
C TYR A 30 11.20 14.48 1.84
N GLU A 31 11.61 15.51 1.09
CA GLU A 31 12.25 15.35 -0.24
C GLU A 31 13.60 14.62 -0.17
N LYS A 32 14.33 14.78 0.92
CA LYS A 32 15.57 14.04 1.16
C LYS A 32 15.26 12.62 1.64
N ASN A 33 14.31 12.51 2.57
CA ASN A 33 13.97 11.27 3.25
C ASN A 33 13.27 10.26 2.33
N ILE A 34 12.59 10.70 1.28
CA ILE A 34 11.93 9.79 0.32
C ILE A 34 12.93 8.86 -0.38
N ASN A 35 14.19 9.28 -0.54
CA ASN A 35 15.24 8.47 -1.16
C ASN A 35 15.84 7.41 -0.21
N ILE A 36 15.43 7.37 1.05
CA ILE A 36 15.80 6.32 2.00
C ILE A 36 15.09 5.02 1.64
N PHE A 37 13.89 5.11 1.06
CA PHE A 37 13.15 3.96 0.56
C PHE A 37 13.80 3.49 -0.75
N LYS A 38 14.66 2.47 -0.63
CA LYS A 38 15.37 1.85 -1.76
C LYS A 38 14.63 0.63 -2.32
N GLY A 39 13.33 0.51 -2.08
CA GLY A 39 12.54 -0.60 -2.59
C GLY A 39 12.32 -0.50 -4.10
N ASP A 40 11.99 -1.64 -4.70
CA ASP A 40 11.57 -1.69 -6.10
C ASP A 40 10.13 -1.20 -6.26
N PHE A 41 9.75 -0.83 -7.49
CA PHE A 41 8.38 -0.48 -7.89
C PHE A 41 7.79 0.75 -7.18
N CYS A 42 6.66 0.58 -6.47
CA CYS A 42 5.88 1.65 -5.83
C CYS A 42 6.64 2.40 -4.73
N GLU A 43 7.83 1.94 -4.35
CA GLU A 43 8.69 2.58 -3.36
C GLU A 43 9.70 3.56 -4.00
N HIS A 44 9.80 3.58 -5.33
CA HIS A 44 10.61 4.58 -6.05
C HIS A 44 9.75 5.80 -6.40
N PRO A 45 10.16 7.03 -6.01
CA PRO A 45 9.41 8.23 -6.36
C PRO A 45 9.38 8.42 -7.87
N LEU A 46 8.20 8.73 -8.41
CA LEU A 46 8.02 9.01 -9.82
C LEU A 46 8.65 10.35 -10.17
N THR A 47 9.69 10.35 -11.00
CA THR A 47 10.36 11.57 -11.48
C THR A 47 10.42 11.62 -13.01
N PRO A 48 10.45 12.82 -13.62
CA PRO A 48 10.38 12.96 -15.08
C PRO A 48 11.55 12.33 -15.85
N ASP A 49 12.67 12.08 -15.18
CA ASP A 49 13.90 11.51 -15.72
C ASP A 49 13.92 9.98 -15.76
N LEU A 50 12.90 9.30 -15.23
CA LEU A 50 12.80 7.85 -15.27
C LEU A 50 12.59 7.32 -16.71
N PRO A 51 13.06 6.09 -17.02
CA PRO A 51 12.84 5.47 -18.32
C PRO A 51 11.34 5.33 -18.66
N GLY A 52 10.96 5.67 -19.90
CA GLY A 52 9.58 5.52 -20.39
C GLY A 52 8.62 6.65 -20.02
N MET A 53 9.09 7.71 -19.34
CA MET A 53 8.27 8.88 -18.99
C MET A 53 7.79 9.69 -20.19
N ASP A 54 8.40 9.51 -21.37
CA ASP A 54 7.96 10.07 -22.65
C ASP A 54 6.58 9.54 -23.09
N LYS A 55 6.23 8.31 -22.69
CA LYS A 55 4.95 7.65 -23.00
C LYS A 55 3.96 7.69 -21.85
N TRP A 56 4.31 8.36 -20.76
CA TRP A 56 3.48 8.37 -19.56
C TRP A 56 2.21 9.20 -19.75
N ASN A 57 1.07 8.62 -19.37
CA ASN A 57 -0.21 9.31 -19.48
C ASN A 57 -0.45 10.23 -18.26
N GLU A 58 -0.06 11.49 -18.38
CA GLU A 58 -0.19 12.50 -17.33
C GLU A 58 -1.64 12.84 -16.93
N SER A 59 -2.64 12.43 -17.73
CA SER A 59 -4.06 12.57 -17.37
C SER A 59 -4.49 11.60 -16.27
N ILE A 60 -3.80 10.46 -16.15
CA ILE A 60 -4.07 9.43 -15.13
C ILE A 60 -3.26 9.72 -13.86
N CYS A 61 -1.96 9.99 -14.00
CA CYS A 61 -1.06 10.23 -12.87
C CYS A 61 0.04 11.22 -13.27
N PRO A 62 0.34 12.27 -12.48
CA PRO A 62 1.45 13.18 -12.78
C PRO A 62 2.80 12.43 -12.80
N LYS A 63 3.68 12.73 -13.77
CA LYS A 63 5.03 12.14 -13.88
C LYS A 63 6.06 12.64 -12.86
N ASP A 64 5.64 13.52 -11.94
CA ASP A 64 6.45 13.98 -10.81
C ASP A 64 5.61 13.87 -9.54
N TRP A 65 6.09 13.07 -8.59
CA TRP A 65 5.46 12.87 -7.28
C TRP A 65 5.24 14.19 -6.53
N ARG A 66 6.08 15.21 -6.75
CA ARG A 66 5.94 16.53 -6.13
C ARG A 66 4.64 17.23 -6.53
N ILE A 67 4.16 17.00 -7.74
CA ILE A 67 2.88 17.54 -8.20
C ILE A 67 1.73 16.94 -7.38
N ALA A 68 1.78 15.63 -7.10
CA ALA A 68 0.78 14.96 -6.29
C ALA A 68 0.80 15.45 -4.83
N VAL A 69 2.01 15.62 -4.26
CA VAL A 69 2.16 16.17 -2.89
C VAL A 69 1.63 17.60 -2.82
N LYS A 70 1.97 18.45 -3.79
CA LYS A 70 1.43 19.82 -3.85
C LYS A 70 -0.09 19.82 -3.92
N LYS A 71 -0.70 19.00 -4.79
CA LYS A 71 -2.16 18.88 -4.87
C LYS A 71 -2.78 18.40 -3.56
N ALA A 72 -2.12 17.47 -2.86
CA ALA A 72 -2.58 16.97 -1.56
C ALA A 72 -2.49 18.04 -0.45
N ILE A 73 -1.47 18.91 -0.49
CA ILE A 73 -1.38 20.08 0.38
C ILE A 73 -2.48 21.09 0.04
N ASP A 74 -2.61 21.46 -1.24
CA ASP A 74 -3.55 22.48 -1.71
C ASP A 74 -5.02 22.10 -1.42
N SER A 75 -5.33 20.80 -1.46
CA SER A 75 -6.66 20.25 -1.13
C SER A 75 -6.91 20.06 0.38
N GLY A 76 -5.91 20.28 1.22
CA GLY A 76 -6.01 20.06 2.67
C GLY A 76 -5.97 18.59 3.11
N MET A 77 -5.65 17.66 2.19
CA MET A 77 -5.41 16.26 2.57
C MET A 77 -4.13 16.13 3.41
N ILE A 78 -3.08 16.86 3.05
CA ILE A 78 -1.89 17.06 3.87
C ILE A 78 -2.05 18.37 4.64
N GLN A 79 -2.09 18.28 5.96
CA GLN A 79 -2.09 19.42 6.87
C GLN A 79 -0.64 19.82 7.18
N ILE A 80 -0.40 21.12 7.37
CA ILE A 80 0.93 21.68 7.62
C ILE A 80 0.86 22.59 8.84
N ASP A 81 1.85 22.51 9.73
CA ASP A 81 2.01 23.42 10.85
C ASP A 81 3.49 23.63 11.22
N THR A 82 3.82 24.72 11.91
CA THR A 82 5.19 24.94 12.43
C THR A 82 5.44 24.22 13.75
N THR A 83 4.39 23.68 14.39
CA THR A 83 4.44 22.94 15.66
C THR A 83 3.74 21.59 15.54
N ILE A 84 4.16 20.59 16.32
CA ILE A 84 3.49 19.29 16.36
C ILE A 84 2.10 19.41 16.97
N GLU A 85 1.94 20.29 17.95
CA GLU A 85 0.67 20.55 18.61
C GLU A 85 -0.36 21.17 17.64
N GLY A 86 0.03 22.21 16.89
CA GLY A 86 -0.82 22.83 15.88
C GLY A 86 -1.19 21.85 14.76
N LEU A 87 -0.24 20.99 14.36
CA LEU A 87 -0.52 19.91 13.42
C LEU A 87 -1.54 18.91 14.00
N GLY A 88 -1.41 18.54 15.28
CA GLY A 88 -2.35 17.69 15.98
C GLY A 88 -3.78 18.24 15.95
N GLN A 89 -3.94 19.53 16.24
CA GLN A 89 -5.24 20.20 16.16
C GLN A 89 -5.85 20.11 14.75
N LYS A 90 -5.07 20.40 13.71
CA LYS A 90 -5.50 20.32 12.31
C LYS A 90 -5.91 18.91 11.88
N LEU A 91 -5.30 17.88 12.48
CA LEU A 91 -5.61 16.47 12.20
C LEU A 91 -6.74 15.90 13.07
N GLY A 92 -7.27 16.69 14.02
CA GLY A 92 -8.25 16.23 15.00
C GLY A 92 -7.67 15.23 16.00
N LEU A 93 -6.38 15.36 16.32
CA LEU A 93 -5.67 14.58 17.33
C LEU A 93 -5.45 15.40 18.60
N ASP A 94 -5.30 14.71 19.74
CA ASP A 94 -4.85 15.34 20.98
C ASP A 94 -3.44 15.93 20.79
N PRO A 95 -3.27 17.26 20.87
CA PRO A 95 -1.99 17.91 20.60
C PRO A 95 -0.86 17.50 21.54
N VAL A 96 -1.19 17.30 22.83
CA VAL A 96 -0.23 16.95 23.87
C VAL A 96 0.26 15.53 23.66
N ARG A 97 -0.67 14.59 23.46
CA ARG A 97 -0.33 13.19 23.20
C ARG A 97 0.46 13.02 21.90
N LEU A 98 0.13 13.79 20.85
CA LEU A 98 0.88 13.72 19.60
C LEU A 98 2.32 14.20 19.80
N LYS A 99 2.53 15.31 20.52
CA LYS A 99 3.86 15.83 20.85
C LYS A 99 4.69 14.80 21.62
N GLU A 100 4.13 14.23 22.69
CA GLU A 100 4.78 13.20 23.48
C GLU A 100 5.15 11.97 22.64
N ARG A 101 4.26 11.58 21.73
CA ARG A 101 4.51 10.45 20.84
C ARG A 101 5.62 10.74 19.84
N VAL A 102 5.65 11.92 19.23
CA VAL A 102 6.73 12.34 18.31
C VAL A 102 8.06 12.42 19.06
N PHE A 103 8.07 12.95 20.28
CA PHE A 103 9.25 12.98 21.14
C PHE A 103 9.78 11.57 21.42
N SER A 104 8.90 10.65 21.84
CA SER A 104 9.26 9.26 22.13
C SER A 104 9.77 8.53 20.88
N TYR A 105 9.13 8.75 19.73
CA TYR A 105 9.59 8.18 18.46
C TYR A 105 10.97 8.72 18.05
N ASN A 106 11.26 10.00 18.27
CA ASN A 106 12.58 10.55 18.02
C ASN A 106 13.66 9.90 18.91
N LYS A 107 13.32 9.49 20.14
CA LYS A 107 14.22 8.70 21.01
C LYS A 107 14.47 7.29 20.48
N ILE A 108 13.45 6.66 19.89
CA ILE A 108 13.60 5.37 19.20
C ILE A 108 14.54 5.53 17.98
N CYS A 109 14.37 6.59 17.19
CA CYS A 109 15.28 6.88 16.07
C CYS A 109 16.73 7.12 16.53
N GLU A 110 16.93 7.82 17.65
CA GLU A 110 18.26 8.03 18.25
C GLU A 110 18.89 6.73 18.74
N ALA A 111 18.10 5.81 19.29
CA ALA A 111 18.57 4.49 19.72
C ALA A 111 18.87 3.54 18.55
N GLY A 112 18.29 3.78 17.37
CA GLY A 112 18.47 2.96 16.17
C GLY A 112 17.73 1.62 16.20
N VAL A 113 16.92 1.36 17.22
CA VAL A 113 16.16 0.11 17.39
C VAL A 113 14.74 0.40 17.87
N ASP A 114 13.74 -0.09 17.14
CA ASP A 114 12.33 -0.02 17.53
C ASP A 114 11.89 -1.33 18.18
N ASN A 115 11.96 -1.36 19.51
CA ASN A 115 11.48 -2.49 20.32
C ASN A 115 9.95 -2.48 20.51
N GLU A 116 9.25 -1.42 20.11
CA GLU A 116 7.80 -1.29 20.29
C GLU A 116 7.05 -1.95 19.13
N PHE A 117 7.49 -1.71 17.89
CA PHE A 117 6.83 -2.24 16.70
C PHE A 117 7.75 -2.96 15.72
N GLY A 118 9.04 -3.11 16.04
CA GLY A 118 9.97 -3.88 15.20
C GLY A 118 10.31 -3.19 13.87
N LYS A 119 10.14 -1.87 13.76
CA LYS A 119 10.52 -1.11 12.56
C LYS A 119 12.03 -1.21 12.34
N LYS A 120 12.44 -1.62 11.13
CA LYS A 120 13.86 -1.72 10.77
C LYS A 120 14.56 -0.37 10.94
N ALA A 121 15.80 -0.42 11.41
CA ALA A 121 16.64 0.75 11.65
C ALA A 121 16.74 1.70 10.43
N GLU A 122 16.86 1.14 9.23
CA GLU A 122 16.91 1.89 7.96
C GLU A 122 15.68 2.77 7.70
N PHE A 123 14.54 2.47 8.33
CA PHE A 123 13.31 3.25 8.19
C PHE A 123 13.05 4.20 9.36
N LEU A 124 13.92 4.23 10.38
CA LEU A 124 13.80 5.11 11.54
C LEU A 124 14.23 6.53 11.19
N ILE A 125 13.28 7.28 10.63
CA ILE A 125 13.47 8.66 10.19
C ILE A 125 12.91 9.58 11.28
N PRO A 126 13.72 10.44 11.92
CA PRO A 126 13.24 11.37 12.94
C PRO A 126 12.38 12.49 12.34
N VAL A 127 11.46 13.02 13.16
CA VAL A 127 10.58 14.15 12.81
C VAL A 127 10.99 15.33 13.70
N LYS A 128 11.82 16.23 13.18
CA LYS A 128 12.47 17.29 14.00
C LYS A 128 12.37 18.68 13.39
N ASN A 129 12.24 18.80 12.08
CA ASN A 129 12.45 20.05 11.37
C ASN A 129 11.12 20.63 10.87
N PRO A 130 10.66 21.77 11.42
CA PRO A 130 9.47 22.42 10.90
C PRO A 130 9.71 22.94 9.46
N PRO A 131 8.64 23.20 8.68
CA PRO A 131 7.25 22.84 8.98
C PRO A 131 7.04 21.31 9.07
N PHE A 132 6.10 20.92 9.92
CA PHE A 132 5.64 19.55 10.07
C PHE A 132 4.41 19.34 9.20
N TYR A 133 4.34 18.15 8.62
CA TYR A 133 3.30 17.72 7.71
C TYR A 133 2.61 16.51 8.27
N GLY A 134 1.30 16.43 8.05
CA GLY A 134 0.52 15.29 8.51
C GLY A 134 -0.61 14.95 7.58
N ILE A 135 -0.83 13.67 7.38
CA ILE A 135 -1.92 13.15 6.56
C ILE A 135 -2.63 12.02 7.30
N LYS A 136 -3.95 12.06 7.23
CA LYS A 136 -4.82 10.99 7.71
C LYS A 136 -4.97 9.95 6.62
N VAL A 137 -4.64 8.70 6.94
CA VAL A 137 -4.68 7.58 6.00
C VAL A 137 -5.67 6.53 6.48
N GLY A 138 -6.43 5.97 5.55
CA GLY A 138 -7.31 4.83 5.78
C GLY A 138 -6.80 3.59 5.06
N SER A 139 -7.49 2.48 5.24
CA SER A 139 -7.34 1.32 4.37
C SER A 139 -8.34 1.40 3.22
N ASN A 140 -7.93 0.94 2.05
CA ASN A 140 -8.80 0.75 0.90
C ASN A 140 -8.83 -0.73 0.52
N ILE A 141 -9.96 -1.18 -0.01
CA ILE A 141 -10.08 -2.50 -0.64
C ILE A 141 -9.39 -2.42 -2.00
N GLY A 142 -8.29 -3.14 -2.15
CA GLY A 142 -7.55 -3.21 -3.42
C GLY A 142 -8.17 -4.20 -4.40
N ALA A 143 -8.42 -5.43 -3.96
CA ALA A 143 -9.05 -6.48 -4.76
C ALA A 143 -9.72 -7.51 -3.86
N SER A 144 -10.71 -8.25 -4.39
CA SER A 144 -11.23 -9.45 -3.76
C SER A 144 -10.37 -10.66 -4.13
N GLN A 145 -10.02 -11.46 -3.13
CA GLN A 145 -9.35 -12.76 -3.32
C GLN A 145 -10.35 -13.93 -3.39
N CYS A 146 -11.64 -13.61 -3.34
CA CYS A 146 -12.74 -14.55 -3.51
C CYS A 146 -13.13 -14.63 -4.99
N GLY A 147 -13.57 -15.82 -5.40
CA GLY A 147 -14.01 -16.08 -6.77
C GLY A 147 -14.64 -17.47 -6.90
N LEU A 148 -14.86 -17.89 -8.13
CA LEU A 148 -15.40 -19.21 -8.47
C LEU A 148 -14.42 -20.31 -8.05
N ARG A 149 -14.95 -21.41 -7.52
CA ARG A 149 -14.12 -22.58 -7.23
C ARG A 149 -13.68 -23.20 -8.55
N VAL A 150 -12.38 -23.48 -8.68
CA VAL A 150 -11.80 -24.11 -9.86
C VAL A 150 -10.93 -25.30 -9.49
N ASN A 151 -10.72 -26.22 -10.43
CA ASN A 151 -9.70 -27.27 -10.33
C ASN A 151 -8.33 -26.76 -10.84
N GLU A 152 -7.33 -27.64 -10.90
CA GLU A 152 -5.97 -27.35 -11.37
C GLU A 152 -5.90 -26.93 -12.86
N TYR A 153 -6.97 -27.16 -13.62
CA TYR A 153 -7.10 -26.76 -15.02
C TYR A 153 -7.94 -25.49 -15.22
N PHE A 154 -8.24 -24.77 -14.12
CA PHE A 154 -9.07 -23.56 -14.11
C PHE A 154 -10.50 -23.76 -14.64
N GLN A 155 -11.00 -25.00 -14.62
CA GLN A 155 -12.40 -25.31 -14.90
C GLN A 155 -13.25 -24.99 -13.69
N VAL A 156 -14.40 -24.33 -13.90
CA VAL A 156 -15.30 -23.95 -12.80
C VAL A 156 -16.03 -25.18 -12.26
N LEU A 157 -16.08 -25.27 -10.94
CA LEU A 157 -16.79 -26.32 -10.21
C LEU A 157 -18.14 -25.81 -9.70
N ASP A 158 -19.16 -26.66 -9.78
CA ASP A 158 -20.47 -26.41 -9.17
C ASP A 158 -20.45 -26.63 -7.64
N THR A 159 -21.61 -26.51 -7.00
CA THR A 159 -21.76 -26.69 -5.55
C THR A 159 -21.51 -28.13 -5.07
N ASN A 160 -21.56 -29.11 -5.97
CA ASN A 160 -21.23 -30.51 -5.72
C ASN A 160 -19.78 -30.86 -6.06
N CYS A 161 -18.96 -29.85 -6.40
CA CYS A 161 -17.59 -30.01 -6.89
C CYS A 161 -17.48 -30.75 -8.24
N SER A 162 -18.53 -30.73 -9.04
CA SER A 162 -18.52 -31.25 -10.42
C SER A 162 -18.09 -30.15 -11.39
N VAL A 163 -17.35 -30.53 -12.44
CA VAL A 163 -16.94 -29.60 -13.49
C VAL A 163 -18.16 -29.10 -14.27
N ILE A 164 -18.23 -27.79 -14.50
CA ILE A 164 -19.19 -27.17 -15.42
C ILE A 164 -18.53 -27.12 -16.81
N PRO A 165 -19.00 -27.92 -17.80
CA PRO A 165 -18.36 -27.99 -19.11
C PRO A 165 -18.34 -26.63 -19.82
N GLY A 166 -17.20 -26.30 -20.43
CA GLY A 166 -17.01 -25.06 -21.19
C GLY A 166 -16.83 -23.80 -20.35
N LEU A 167 -16.92 -23.88 -19.02
CA LEU A 167 -16.77 -22.72 -18.14
C LEU A 167 -15.44 -22.72 -17.40
N TYR A 168 -14.67 -21.64 -17.60
CA TYR A 168 -13.36 -21.45 -17.01
C TYR A 168 -13.28 -20.10 -16.28
N ALA A 169 -12.47 -20.04 -15.23
CA ALA A 169 -12.23 -18.81 -14.50
C ALA A 169 -10.75 -18.68 -14.15
N ALA A 170 -10.21 -17.49 -14.32
CA ALA A 170 -8.81 -17.18 -14.07
C ALA A 170 -8.67 -15.99 -13.10
N PHE A 171 -7.56 -15.96 -12.38
CA PHE A 171 -7.16 -14.87 -11.47
C PHE A 171 -8.25 -14.42 -10.49
N HIS A 172 -8.56 -13.12 -10.38
CA HIS A 172 -9.56 -12.60 -9.44
C HIS A 172 -10.98 -13.16 -9.66
N THR A 173 -11.25 -13.76 -10.82
CA THR A 173 -12.52 -14.47 -11.05
C THR A 173 -12.49 -15.89 -10.45
N ALA A 174 -11.31 -16.49 -10.31
CA ALA A 174 -11.09 -17.75 -9.61
C ALA A 174 -10.78 -17.51 -8.13
N GLY A 175 -11.45 -18.26 -7.26
CA GLY A 175 -11.27 -18.14 -5.81
C GLY A 175 -10.24 -19.11 -5.26
N GLY A 176 -9.64 -18.75 -4.12
CA GLY A 176 -8.92 -19.69 -3.27
C GLY A 176 -7.42 -19.84 -3.53
N ALA A 177 -6.87 -19.23 -4.59
CA ALA A 177 -5.44 -19.31 -4.92
C ALA A 177 -4.51 -18.83 -3.79
N ILE A 178 -4.99 -17.93 -2.92
CA ILE A 178 -4.18 -17.30 -1.87
C ILE A 178 -4.85 -17.41 -0.47
N GLY A 179 -5.89 -18.23 -0.34
CA GLY A 179 -6.59 -18.47 0.94
C GLY A 179 -7.19 -17.21 1.59
N GLU A 180 -7.29 -17.21 2.93
CA GLU A 180 -7.93 -16.14 3.71
C GLU A 180 -7.07 -14.89 3.88
N ASN A 181 -5.76 -15.00 3.68
CA ASN A 181 -4.82 -13.89 3.83
C ASN A 181 -3.86 -13.89 2.65
N MET A 182 -3.77 -12.76 1.94
CA MET A 182 -2.73 -12.50 0.96
C MET A 182 -1.37 -12.62 1.66
N MET A 183 -0.69 -13.76 1.53
CA MET A 183 0.63 -13.96 2.12
C MET A 183 1.67 -13.41 1.14
N GLY A 184 2.04 -12.14 1.26
CA GLY A 184 3.33 -11.68 0.75
C GLY A 184 3.53 -11.56 -0.76
N GLY A 185 2.49 -11.73 -1.60
CA GLY A 185 2.63 -11.55 -3.04
C GLY A 185 2.84 -10.09 -3.44
N SER A 186 3.89 -9.80 -4.19
CA SER A 186 4.03 -8.52 -4.91
C SER A 186 2.86 -8.34 -5.88
N VAL A 187 2.56 -7.11 -6.32
CA VAL A 187 1.67 -6.85 -7.48
C VAL A 187 2.09 -7.69 -8.69
N LEU A 188 3.38 -8.02 -8.81
CA LEU A 188 3.88 -8.94 -9.82
C LEU A 188 3.39 -10.38 -9.66
N ALA A 189 3.21 -10.86 -8.43
CA ALA A 189 2.62 -12.18 -8.19
C ALA A 189 1.16 -12.21 -8.67
N ASP A 190 0.42 -11.13 -8.43
CA ASP A 190 -0.95 -10.95 -8.92
C ASP A 190 -1.00 -10.92 -10.46
N CYS A 191 -0.21 -10.05 -11.10
CA CYS A 191 -0.14 -10.01 -12.57
C CYS A 191 0.36 -11.34 -13.17
N HIS A 192 1.26 -12.05 -12.49
CA HIS A 192 1.75 -13.34 -12.94
C HIS A 192 0.69 -14.43 -12.82
N LEU A 193 -0.09 -14.45 -11.74
CA LEU A 193 -1.25 -15.32 -11.61
C LEU A 193 -2.29 -15.00 -12.69
N ALA A 194 -2.52 -13.73 -13.01
CA ALA A 194 -3.37 -13.34 -14.14
C ALA A 194 -2.92 -13.95 -15.46
N TYR A 195 -1.63 -13.83 -15.76
CA TYR A 195 -1.07 -14.36 -16.99
C TYR A 195 -1.09 -15.90 -17.03
N THR A 196 -0.55 -16.55 -16.01
CA THR A 196 -0.39 -18.01 -15.96
C THR A 196 -1.73 -18.74 -15.88
N SER A 197 -2.66 -18.28 -15.03
CA SER A 197 -4.00 -18.89 -14.96
C SER A 197 -4.78 -18.69 -16.25
N GLY A 198 -4.68 -17.52 -16.88
CA GLY A 198 -5.28 -17.27 -18.19
C GLY A 198 -4.70 -18.17 -19.27
N TYR A 199 -3.38 -18.39 -19.26
CA TYR A 199 -2.70 -19.28 -20.20
C TYR A 199 -3.18 -20.73 -20.06
N VAL A 200 -3.16 -21.29 -18.84
CA VAL A 200 -3.59 -22.68 -18.58
C VAL A 200 -5.08 -22.87 -18.90
N ALA A 201 -5.93 -21.91 -18.51
CA ALA A 201 -7.35 -21.92 -18.84
C ALA A 201 -7.56 -21.93 -20.36
N GLY A 202 -6.79 -21.11 -21.10
CA GLY A 202 -6.83 -21.04 -22.56
C GLY A 202 -6.40 -22.34 -23.25
N GLU A 203 -5.27 -22.92 -22.84
CA GLU A 203 -4.80 -24.21 -23.37
C GLU A 203 -5.80 -25.33 -23.11
N THR A 204 -6.33 -25.39 -21.88
CA THR A 204 -7.31 -26.42 -21.50
C THR A 204 -8.60 -26.27 -22.29
N ALA A 205 -9.10 -25.03 -22.44
CA ALA A 205 -10.29 -24.77 -23.23
C ALA A 205 -10.11 -25.14 -24.72
N ALA A 206 -8.91 -24.96 -25.28
CA ALA A 206 -8.62 -25.30 -26.67
C ALA A 206 -8.60 -26.81 -26.94
N VAL A 207 -8.20 -27.63 -25.96
CA VAL A 207 -8.17 -29.11 -26.09
C VAL A 207 -9.54 -29.74 -25.81
N ASN A 208 -10.37 -29.11 -24.97
CA ASN A 208 -11.70 -29.61 -24.58
C ASN A 208 -12.85 -29.07 -25.46
N ILE A 209 -12.59 -28.79 -26.74
CA ILE A 209 -13.63 -28.42 -27.70
C ILE A 209 -14.29 -29.69 -28.24
N GLU A 210 -15.21 -30.27 -27.46
CA GLU A 210 -16.18 -31.28 -27.92
C GLU A 210 -17.60 -30.83 -27.59
#